data_AF-A0A5N6RZN2-F1
#
_entry.id   AF-A0A5N6RZN2-F1
#
_cell.length_a   1.000
_cell.length_b   1.000
_cell.length_c   1.000
_cell.angle_alpha   90.00
_cell.angle_beta   90.00
_cell.angle_gamma   90.00
#
_symmetry.space_group_name_H-M   'P 1'
#
loop_
_entity.id
_entity.type
_entity.pdbx_description
1 polymer ?
#
loop_
_entity_poly.entity_id
_entity_poly.type
_entity_poly.pdbx_seq_one_letter_code
_entity_poly.pdbx_strand_id
1 'polypeptide(L)'
;MIMRIDPKVTDHSPLGGFSESDRQEFKLHGRRAVKAAALSVMDSHAWTRLNELHTSGVRFTKRMGNYCAQCAQPVLDALEGEPLSDYPIGLITHAVHTNDGGEIIRLVSKLSEKGRM
;
A
#
# COMPACT_ATOMS: atom_id res chain seq x y z
N MET A 1 -28.30 -32.24 37.29
CA MET A 1 -27.07 -31.42 37.35
C MET A 1 -26.24 -31.76 36.12
N ILE A 2 -26.37 -30.97 35.05
CA ILE A 2 -25.69 -31.23 33.77
C ILE A 2 -24.33 -30.53 33.85
N MET A 3 -23.25 -31.30 33.89
CA MET A 3 -21.89 -30.79 33.73
C MET A 3 -21.74 -30.24 32.31
N ARG A 4 -21.54 -28.92 32.20
CA ARG A 4 -21.04 -28.29 30.98
C ARG A 4 -19.55 -28.59 30.88
N ILE A 5 -19.17 -29.32 29.85
CA ILE A 5 -17.77 -29.53 29.48
C ILE A 5 -17.33 -28.28 28.73
N ASP A 6 -16.50 -27.44 29.34
CA ASP A 6 -15.78 -26.37 28.63
C ASP A 6 -14.73 -27.03 27.72
N PRO A 7 -14.79 -26.84 26.39
CA PRO A 7 -13.71 -27.29 25.53
C PRO A 7 -12.53 -26.33 25.74
N LYS A 8 -11.55 -26.79 26.53
CA LYS A 8 -10.20 -26.23 26.53
C LYS A 8 -9.66 -26.29 25.11
N VAL A 9 -9.60 -25.15 24.43
CA VAL A 9 -8.76 -24.97 23.25
C VAL A 9 -7.33 -24.88 23.76
N THR A 10 -6.65 -26.02 23.85
CA THR A 10 -5.19 -26.08 23.97
C THR A 10 -4.64 -26.28 22.56
N ASP A 11 -4.28 -25.18 21.90
CA ASP A 11 -3.32 -25.23 20.80
C ASP A 11 -1.95 -24.87 21.38
N HIS A 12 -1.17 -25.91 21.71
CA HIS A 12 0.23 -25.79 22.06
C HIS A 12 1.06 -25.99 20.79
N SER A 13 1.09 -24.97 19.94
CA SER A 13 2.06 -24.83 18.86
C SER A 13 3.20 -23.89 19.32
N PRO A 14 4.49 -24.25 19.17
CA PRO A 14 5.62 -23.47 19.71
C PRO A 14 5.92 -22.16 18.96
N LEU A 15 5.07 -21.77 18.01
CA LEU A 15 4.99 -20.43 17.43
C LEU A 15 3.51 -20.03 17.52
N GLY A 16 3.17 -19.21 18.52
CA GLY A 16 1.79 -18.81 18.80
C GLY A 16 1.12 -18.26 17.54
N GLY A 17 0.09 -18.97 17.07
CA GLY A 17 -0.67 -18.59 15.89
C GLY A 17 -1.40 -17.27 16.14
N PHE A 18 -1.13 -16.26 15.31
CA PHE A 18 -1.85 -14.99 15.32
C PHE A 18 -3.36 -15.23 15.38
N SER A 19 -4.01 -14.66 16.40
CA SER A 19 -5.47 -14.69 16.55
C SER A 19 -6.14 -13.92 15.41
N GLU A 20 -7.45 -14.10 15.24
CA GLU A 20 -8.22 -13.33 14.26
C GLU A 20 -8.16 -11.81 14.55
N SER A 21 -8.15 -11.42 15.82
CA SER A 21 -7.92 -10.03 16.25
C SER A 21 -6.55 -9.52 15.85
N ASP A 22 -5.48 -10.30 16.07
CA ASP A 22 -4.13 -9.87 15.70
C ASP A 22 -4.01 -9.72 14.17
N ARG A 23 -4.66 -10.60 13.40
CA ARG A 23 -4.70 -10.50 11.93
C ARG A 23 -5.47 -9.27 11.48
N GLN A 24 -6.56 -8.92 12.16
CA GLN A 24 -7.38 -7.75 11.82
C GLN A 24 -6.66 -6.45 12.19
N GLU A 25 -6.02 -6.42 13.34
CA GLU A 25 -5.19 -5.31 13.79
C GLU A 25 -4.00 -5.09 12.86
N PHE A 26 -3.30 -6.16 12.48
CA PHE A 26 -2.21 -6.11 11.52
C PHE A 26 -2.68 -5.57 10.15
N LYS A 27 -3.80 -6.07 9.61
CA LYS A 27 -4.42 -5.53 8.38
C LYS A 27 -4.83 -4.06 8.50
N LEU A 28 -5.22 -3.60 9.69
CA LEU A 28 -5.58 -2.20 9.91
C LEU A 28 -4.34 -1.31 9.96
N HIS A 29 -3.28 -1.75 10.66
CA HIS A 29 -1.99 -1.07 10.69
C HIS A 29 -1.40 -0.91 9.30
N GLY A 30 -1.47 -1.95 8.47
CA GLY A 30 -1.02 -1.85 7.09
C GLY A 30 -1.75 -0.88 6.22
N ARG A 31 -3.08 -0.85 6.34
CA ARG A 31 -3.89 0.17 5.66
C ARG A 31 -3.50 1.58 6.10
N ARG A 32 -3.11 1.78 7.36
CA ARG A 32 -2.62 3.08 7.86
C ARG A 32 -1.22 3.39 7.36
N ALA A 33 -0.30 2.43 7.32
CA ALA A 33 1.06 2.61 6.82
C ALA A 33 1.07 2.97 5.33
N VAL A 34 0.35 2.23 4.50
CA VAL A 34 0.20 2.51 3.06
C VAL A 34 -0.43 3.89 2.83
N LYS A 35 -1.46 4.24 3.59
CA LYS A 35 -2.07 5.58 3.51
C LYS A 35 -1.09 6.68 3.90
N ALA A 36 -0.34 6.50 4.98
CA ALA A 36 0.65 7.47 5.42
C ALA A 36 1.75 7.66 4.38
N ALA A 37 2.24 6.57 3.77
CA ALA A 37 3.20 6.63 2.68
C ALA A 37 2.63 7.39 1.47
N ALA A 38 1.39 7.09 1.06
CA ALA A 38 0.74 7.80 -0.04
C ALA A 38 0.58 9.31 0.23
N LEU A 39 0.16 9.69 1.43
CA LEU A 39 0.07 11.10 1.83
C LEU A 39 1.45 11.79 1.82
N SER A 40 2.48 11.13 2.37
CA SER A 40 3.84 11.67 2.35
C SER A 40 4.38 11.83 0.92
N VAL A 41 4.02 10.94 0.00
CA VAL A 41 4.36 11.09 -1.42
C VAL A 41 3.66 12.31 -2.00
N MET A 42 2.37 12.51 -1.73
CA MET A 42 1.59 13.65 -2.23
C MET A 42 2.12 15.01 -1.74
N ASP A 43 2.77 15.04 -0.58
CA ASP A 43 3.42 16.26 -0.04
C ASP A 43 4.84 16.49 -0.59
N SER A 44 5.37 15.58 -1.41
CA SER A 44 6.75 15.64 -1.91
C SER A 44 6.93 16.52 -3.14
N HIS A 45 8.15 17.06 -3.32
CA HIS A 45 8.51 17.77 -4.56
C HIS A 45 8.40 16.86 -5.80
N ALA A 46 8.69 15.56 -5.68
CA ALA A 46 8.57 14.61 -6.78
C ALA A 46 7.12 14.51 -7.29
N TRP A 47 6.15 14.52 -6.38
CA TRP A 47 4.73 14.53 -6.72
C TRP A 47 4.30 15.80 -7.45
N THR A 48 4.72 16.97 -6.97
CA THR A 48 4.45 18.24 -7.64
C THR A 48 5.00 18.23 -9.07
N ARG A 49 6.25 17.78 -9.25
CA ARG A 49 6.87 17.70 -10.58
C ARG A 49 6.19 16.69 -11.50
N LEU A 50 5.76 15.55 -10.96
CA LEU A 50 5.03 14.54 -11.73
C LEU A 50 3.69 15.11 -12.25
N ASN A 51 2.95 15.83 -11.40
CA ASN A 51 1.70 16.48 -11.76
C ASN A 51 1.90 17.60 -12.79
N GLU A 52 2.93 18.44 -12.64
CA GLU A 52 3.27 19.47 -13.64
C GLU A 52 3.51 18.87 -15.03
N LEU A 53 4.32 17.81 -15.10
CA LEU A 53 4.60 17.10 -16.35
C LEU A 53 3.33 16.47 -16.93
N HIS A 54 2.52 15.84 -16.07
CA HIS A 54 1.25 15.25 -16.48
C HIS A 54 0.28 16.31 -17.04
N THR A 55 0.06 17.42 -16.33
CA THR A 55 -0.83 18.48 -16.80
C THR A 55 -0.32 19.16 -18.07
N SER A 56 1.01 19.25 -18.24
CA SER A 56 1.64 19.78 -19.45
C SER A 56 1.61 18.84 -20.66
N GLY A 57 0.97 17.67 -20.54
CA GLY A 57 0.85 16.69 -21.63
C GLY A 57 2.08 15.79 -21.84
N VAL A 58 3.12 15.88 -20.99
CA VAL A 58 4.30 15.01 -21.08
C VAL A 58 3.91 13.60 -20.62
N ARG A 59 4.19 12.58 -21.42
CA ARG A 59 3.84 11.18 -21.13
C ARG A 59 4.99 10.24 -21.51
N PHE A 60 5.14 9.15 -20.75
CA PHE A 60 6.01 8.01 -21.08
C PHE A 60 7.49 8.34 -21.34
N THR A 61 7.99 9.46 -20.83
CA THR A 61 9.40 9.88 -21.00
C THR A 61 10.28 9.40 -19.85
N LYS A 62 11.60 9.33 -20.06
CA LYS A 62 12.57 9.07 -18.98
C LYS A 62 12.46 10.06 -17.82
N ARG A 63 12.19 11.34 -18.12
CA ARG A 63 11.99 12.38 -17.09
C ARG A 63 10.74 12.08 -16.25
N MET A 64 9.66 11.64 -16.89
CA MET A 64 8.46 11.16 -16.19
C MET A 64 8.79 9.95 -15.30
N GLY A 65 9.50 8.97 -15.87
CA GLY A 65 9.92 7.75 -15.20
C GLY A 65 10.68 7.98 -13.90
N ASN A 66 11.60 8.95 -13.90
CA ASN A 66 12.35 9.31 -12.70
C ASN A 66 11.44 9.78 -11.54
N TYR A 67 10.39 10.54 -11.85
CA TYR A 67 9.42 10.97 -10.84
C TYR A 67 8.40 9.88 -10.50
N CYS A 68 8.01 9.03 -11.46
CA CYS A 68 7.21 7.84 -11.20
C CYS A 68 7.88 6.94 -10.16
N ALA A 69 9.17 6.62 -10.34
CA ALA A 69 9.93 5.79 -9.41
C ALA A 69 10.03 6.44 -8.01
N GLN A 70 10.33 7.74 -7.94
CA GLN A 70 10.40 8.47 -6.66
C GLN A 70 9.07 8.50 -5.92
N CYS A 71 7.94 8.59 -6.64
CA CYS A 71 6.61 8.56 -6.03
C CYS A 71 6.16 7.14 -5.67
N ALA A 72 6.59 6.14 -6.44
CA ALA A 72 6.19 4.75 -6.25
C ALA A 72 6.91 4.07 -5.09
N GLN A 73 8.22 4.31 -4.93
CA GLN A 73 9.05 3.53 -4.00
C GLN A 73 8.53 3.56 -2.56
N PRO A 74 8.19 4.70 -1.95
CA PRO A 74 7.69 4.72 -0.57
C PRO A 74 6.39 3.94 -0.39
N VAL A 75 5.55 3.90 -1.43
CA VAL A 75 4.28 3.18 -1.42
C VAL A 75 4.51 1.68 -1.61
N LEU A 76 5.48 1.28 -2.46
CA LEU A 76 5.88 -0.11 -2.62
C LEU A 76 6.50 -0.66 -1.32
N ASP A 77 7.39 0.08 -0.69
CA ASP A 77 7.99 -0.30 0.61
C ASP A 77 6.90 -0.52 1.67
N ALA A 78 5.89 0.36 1.70
CA ALA A 78 4.75 0.22 2.60
C ALA A 78 3.79 -0.92 2.23
N LEU A 79 3.76 -1.37 0.97
CA LEU A 79 2.95 -2.50 0.52
C LEU A 79 3.65 -3.84 0.77
N GLU A 80 4.97 -3.90 0.59
CA GLU A 80 5.78 -5.11 0.83
C GLU A 80 5.82 -5.51 2.31
N GLY A 81 5.67 -4.54 3.21
CA GLY A 81 5.52 -4.80 4.64
C GLY A 81 4.18 -5.41 5.04
N GLU A 82 3.24 -5.57 4.11
CA GLU A 82 1.83 -5.85 4.42
C GLU A 82 1.30 -7.12 3.76
N PRO A 83 0.34 -7.83 4.41
CA PRO A 83 -0.29 -9.03 3.87
C PRO A 83 -1.44 -8.63 2.91
N LEU A 84 -1.17 -7.70 2.01
CA LEU A 84 -2.09 -7.26 0.98
C LEU A 84 -1.97 -8.18 -0.25
N SER A 85 -2.95 -8.14 -1.15
CA SER A 85 -2.80 -8.87 -2.42
C SER A 85 -1.64 -8.28 -3.22
N ASP A 86 -0.92 -9.10 -3.98
CA ASP A 86 0.18 -8.64 -4.86
C ASP A 86 -0.29 -7.69 -5.98
N TYR A 87 -1.60 -7.54 -6.14
CA TYR A 87 -2.22 -6.79 -7.22
C TYR A 87 -1.86 -5.29 -7.25
N PRO A 88 -1.92 -4.52 -6.14
CA PRO A 88 -1.50 -3.11 -6.13
C PRO A 88 0.01 -2.95 -6.39
N ILE A 89 0.84 -3.87 -5.87
CA ILE A 89 2.29 -3.89 -6.13
C ILE A 89 2.53 -4.05 -7.63
N GLY A 90 1.91 -5.05 -8.25
CA GLY A 90 2.04 -5.31 -9.69
C GLY A 90 1.62 -4.12 -10.56
N LEU A 91 0.52 -3.45 -10.23
CA LEU A 91 0.06 -2.26 -10.96
C LEU A 91 1.04 -1.09 -10.84
N ILE A 92 1.52 -0.80 -9.63
CA ILE A 92 2.47 0.30 -9.40
C ILE A 92 3.79 0.01 -10.12
N THR A 93 4.32 -1.20 -9.98
CA THR A 93 5.56 -1.63 -10.66
C THR A 93 5.42 -1.53 -12.18
N HIS A 94 4.28 -1.95 -12.73
CA HIS A 94 4.03 -1.82 -14.16
C HIS A 94 4.00 -0.35 -14.60
N ALA A 95 3.31 0.51 -13.87
CA ALA A 95 3.24 1.95 -14.17
C ALA A 95 4.60 2.65 -14.10
N VAL A 96 5.47 2.24 -13.15
CA VAL A 96 6.87 2.71 -13.11
C VAL A 96 7.62 2.25 -14.36
N HIS A 97 7.52 0.98 -14.72
CA HIS A 97 8.23 0.40 -15.86
C HIS A 97 7.84 1.06 -17.20
N THR A 98 6.56 1.41 -17.36
CA THR A 98 6.05 2.07 -18.56
C THR A 98 6.18 3.59 -18.53
N ASN A 99 6.70 4.17 -17.44
CA ASN A 99 6.76 5.61 -17.20
C ASN A 99 5.37 6.28 -17.26
N ASP A 100 4.32 5.56 -16.85
CA ASP A 100 2.96 6.07 -16.82
C ASP A 100 2.71 6.89 -15.56
N GLY A 101 3.07 8.17 -15.62
CA GLY A 101 2.84 9.08 -14.51
C GLY A 101 1.37 9.37 -14.21
N GLY A 102 0.47 9.20 -15.18
CA GLY A 102 -0.97 9.33 -14.92
C GLY A 102 -1.48 8.21 -14.03
N GLU A 103 -1.04 6.99 -14.33
CA GLU A 103 -1.39 5.81 -13.53
C GLU A 103 -0.77 5.87 -12.12
N ILE A 104 0.47 6.36 -11.97
CA ILE A 104 1.08 6.60 -10.64
C ILE A 104 0.26 7.61 -9.84
N ILE A 105 -0.10 8.76 -10.43
CA ILE A 105 -0.94 9.77 -9.76
C ILE A 105 -2.27 9.16 -9.30
N ARG A 106 -2.93 8.39 -10.17
CA ARG A 106 -4.21 7.75 -9.85
C ARG A 106 -4.09 6.74 -8.71
N LEU A 107 -3.08 5.85 -8.76
CA LEU A 107 -2.89 4.80 -7.76
C LEU A 107 -2.53 5.38 -6.39
N VAL A 108 -1.58 6.32 -6.33
CA VAL A 108 -1.18 6.98 -5.07
C VAL A 108 -2.35 7.76 -4.46
N SER A 109 -3.10 8.52 -5.26
CA SER A 109 -4.28 9.26 -4.77
C SER A 109 -5.33 8.30 -4.20
N LYS A 110 -5.59 7.17 -4.87
CA LYS A 110 -6.53 6.15 -4.37
C LYS A 110 -6.07 5.52 -3.06
N LEU A 111 -4.76 5.35 -2.88
CA LEU A 111 -4.19 4.78 -1.66
C LEU A 111 -4.21 5.76 -0.48
N SER A 112 -4.12 7.08 -0.73
CA SER A 112 -4.27 8.08 0.32
C SER A 112 -5.72 8.19 0.83
N GLU A 113 -6.70 7.88 -0.02
CA GLU A 113 -8.13 7.85 0.32
C GLU A 113 -8.56 6.57 1.03
N LYS A 114 -7.97 5.42 0.67
CA LYS A 114 -8.27 4.12 1.28
C LYS A 114 -7.86 4.11 2.76
N GLY A 115 -8.83 3.85 3.63
CA GLY A 115 -8.67 3.94 5.10
C GLY A 115 -9.71 4.84 5.79
N ARG A 116 -10.64 5.44 5.04
CA ARG A 116 -11.94 5.90 5.58
C ARG A 116 -12.89 4.69 5.72
N MET A 117 -12.68 3.84 6.71
CA MET A 117 -13.69 2.90 7.20
C MET A 117 -13.58 2.82 8.72
#